data_AF-A0A0K8SQR5-F1
#
_entry.id   AF-A0A0K8SQR5-F1
#
_cell.length_a   1.000
_cell.length_b   1.000
_cell.length_c   1.000
_cell.angle_alpha   90.00
_cell.angle_beta   90.00
_cell.angle_gamma   90.00
#
_symmetry.space_group_name_H-M   'P 1'
#
loop_
_entity.id
_entity.type
_entity.pdbx_description
1 polymer ?
#
loop_
_entity_poly.entity_id
_entity_poly.type
_entity_poly.pdbx_seq_one_letter_code
_entity_poly.pdbx_strand_id
1 'polypeptide(L)'
;KELKEGIFDHLLRVFVANSAETKKKILDSLLLLITHMIAVDRRRGNVDVCPTITSPKWISESDATIASVIEYVIEMWKQGIILEGPSCTLLVLKSILFYQKLNQLIIQCGLPIFFVIHQSLSCTALLAKNHVILNELCLLILQYKQHLIPLFEQQGLLGEYELEVESVMALADSTYKYLWERVGGERPENFHTTQDEFTPSDSIGLEHLGLYPIVAGIAKELHRNPRQMNKNELMSVLESFISGVAEFIKYEEHDQLRQ
;
A
#
# COMPACT_ATOMS: atom_id res chain seq x y z
N LYS A 1 -15.73 9.19 21.86
CA LYS A 1 -15.77 8.50 23.18
C LYS A 1 -16.92 7.51 23.27
N GLU A 2 -18.18 7.94 23.14
CA GLU A 2 -19.35 7.04 23.22
C GLU A 2 -19.33 5.90 22.18
N LEU A 3 -19.00 6.21 20.92
CA LEU A 3 -18.85 5.17 19.88
C LEU A 3 -17.75 4.14 20.20
N LYS A 4 -16.68 4.63 20.84
CA LYS A 4 -15.54 3.79 21.23
C LYS A 4 -15.97 2.80 22.33
N GLU A 5 -16.46 3.32 23.44
CA GLU A 5 -16.82 2.53 24.62
C GLU A 5 -18.05 1.62 24.35
N GLY A 6 -19.04 2.14 23.61
CA GLY A 6 -20.29 1.43 23.35
C GLY A 6 -20.20 0.34 22.29
N ILE A 7 -19.39 0.52 21.24
CA ILE A 7 -19.36 -0.38 20.07
C ILE A 7 -17.97 -0.94 19.82
N PHE A 8 -16.98 -0.06 19.64
CA PHE A 8 -15.66 -0.46 19.17
C PHE A 8 -14.89 -1.31 20.18
N ASP A 9 -14.94 -1.02 21.47
CA ASP A 9 -14.24 -1.85 22.46
C ASP A 9 -14.81 -3.29 22.50
N HIS A 10 -16.12 -3.45 22.31
CA HIS A 10 -16.76 -4.75 22.20
C HIS A 10 -16.42 -5.45 20.88
N LEU A 11 -16.44 -4.70 19.77
CA LEU A 11 -16.07 -5.21 18.46
C LEU A 11 -14.63 -5.70 18.42
N LEU A 12 -13.71 -5.00 19.08
CA LEU A 12 -12.31 -5.41 19.19
C LEU A 12 -12.19 -6.77 19.90
N ARG A 13 -12.94 -6.99 20.98
CA ARG A 13 -12.93 -8.30 21.68
C ARG A 13 -13.41 -9.43 20.77
N VAL A 14 -14.49 -9.19 20.03
CA VAL A 14 -14.99 -10.15 19.03
C VAL A 14 -13.93 -10.38 17.96
N PHE A 15 -13.33 -9.31 17.44
CA PHE A 15 -12.32 -9.39 16.40
C PHE A 15 -11.11 -10.22 16.82
N VAL A 16 -10.56 -9.98 18.02
CA VAL A 16 -9.39 -10.69 18.56
C VAL A 16 -9.68 -12.18 18.72
N ALA A 17 -10.87 -12.55 19.20
CA ALA A 17 -11.22 -13.94 19.54
C ALA A 17 -11.62 -14.83 18.35
N ASN A 18 -11.74 -14.29 17.14
CA ASN A 18 -12.28 -15.00 15.98
C ASN A 18 -11.23 -15.32 14.91
N SER A 19 -11.57 -16.13 13.89
CA SER A 19 -10.65 -16.47 12.79
C SER A 19 -10.34 -15.30 11.85
N ALA A 20 -9.29 -15.45 11.04
CA ALA A 20 -8.92 -14.50 9.98
C ALA A 20 -10.07 -14.14 9.03
N GLU A 21 -10.92 -15.10 8.66
CA GLU A 21 -12.09 -14.88 7.79
C GLU A 21 -13.14 -13.99 8.44
N THR A 22 -13.40 -14.20 9.74
CA THR A 22 -14.33 -13.37 10.50
C THR A 22 -13.74 -11.99 10.72
N LYS A 23 -12.44 -11.89 11.03
CA LYS A 23 -11.69 -10.62 11.10
C LYS A 23 -11.86 -9.84 9.79
N LYS A 24 -11.64 -10.47 8.63
CA LYS A 24 -11.86 -9.86 7.31
C LYS A 24 -13.28 -9.29 7.18
N LYS A 25 -14.32 -10.06 7.52
CA LYS A 25 -15.73 -9.61 7.41
C LYS A 25 -16.04 -8.42 8.32
N ILE A 26 -15.46 -8.39 9.51
CA ILE A 26 -15.57 -7.25 10.42
C ILE A 26 -14.96 -6.00 9.78
N LEU A 27 -13.78 -6.12 9.19
CA LEU A 27 -13.06 -5.02 8.55
C LEU A 27 -13.77 -4.54 7.28
N ASP A 28 -14.36 -5.45 6.50
CA ASP A 28 -15.25 -5.12 5.38
C ASP A 28 -16.45 -4.27 5.83
N SER A 29 -17.06 -4.64 6.95
CA SER A 29 -18.21 -3.93 7.51
C SER A 29 -17.81 -2.53 8.01
N LEU A 30 -16.62 -2.40 8.60
CA LEU A 30 -16.09 -1.13 9.07
C LEU A 30 -15.72 -0.19 7.91
N LEU A 31 -15.15 -0.72 6.82
CA LEU A 31 -14.92 0.06 5.60
C LEU A 31 -16.23 0.57 4.98
N LEU A 32 -17.28 -0.26 5.01
CA LEU A 32 -18.62 0.15 4.56
C LEU A 32 -19.20 1.25 5.46
N LEU A 33 -19.02 1.14 6.78
CA LEU A 33 -19.39 2.19 7.73
C LEU A 33 -18.69 3.51 7.39
N ILE A 34 -17.37 3.51 7.21
CA ILE A 34 -16.59 4.70 6.84
C ILE A 34 -17.12 5.31 5.54
N THR A 35 -17.35 4.46 4.52
CA THR A 35 -17.90 4.89 3.22
C THR A 35 -19.25 5.58 3.39
N HIS A 36 -20.14 5.03 4.20
CA HIS A 36 -21.45 5.63 4.47
C HIS A 36 -21.36 6.90 5.30
N MET A 37 -20.44 6.98 6.28
CA MET A 37 -20.21 8.20 7.06
C MET A 37 -19.79 9.36 6.13
N ILE A 38 -18.82 9.12 5.25
CA ILE A 38 -18.36 10.10 4.26
C ILE A 38 -19.51 10.49 3.31
N ALA A 39 -20.27 9.52 2.79
CA ALA A 39 -21.37 9.79 1.88
C ALA A 39 -22.48 10.64 2.53
N VAL A 40 -22.79 10.39 3.80
CA VAL A 40 -23.79 11.17 4.55
C VAL A 40 -23.27 12.58 4.83
N ASP A 41 -22.01 12.71 5.22
CA ASP A 41 -21.36 14.01 5.45
C ASP A 41 -21.42 14.90 4.19
N ARG A 42 -20.92 14.37 3.05
CA ARG A 42 -20.90 15.12 1.78
C ARG A 42 -22.28 15.47 1.25
N ARG A 43 -23.30 14.62 1.46
CA ARG A 43 -24.69 14.93 1.08
C ARG A 43 -25.29 16.05 1.93
N ARG A 44 -24.89 16.16 3.21
CA ARG A 44 -25.42 17.16 4.14
C ARG A 44 -24.80 18.53 3.96
N GLY A 45 -23.54 18.62 3.53
CA GLY A 45 -22.94 19.89 3.11
C GLY A 45 -23.73 20.62 2.00
N ASN A 46 -24.61 19.91 1.28
CA ASN A 46 -25.48 20.45 0.23
C ASN A 46 -26.93 20.75 0.68
N VAL A 47 -27.27 20.56 1.95
CA VAL A 47 -28.63 20.77 2.47
C VAL A 47 -28.55 21.64 3.72
N ASP A 48 -29.11 22.84 3.67
CA ASP A 48 -29.28 23.70 4.85
C ASP A 48 -30.04 22.93 5.94
N VAL A 49 -29.33 22.59 7.02
CA VAL A 49 -29.92 21.85 8.13
C VAL A 49 -30.88 22.76 8.88
N CYS A 50 -32.13 22.32 9.04
CA CYS A 50 -33.14 23.06 9.78
C CYS A 50 -32.64 23.35 11.22
N PRO A 51 -32.59 24.62 11.66
CA PRO A 51 -31.88 25.05 12.87
C PRO A 51 -32.54 24.61 14.20
N THR A 52 -33.64 23.86 14.16
CA THR A 52 -34.45 23.52 15.33
C THR A 52 -34.10 22.18 15.99
N ILE A 53 -33.30 21.33 15.34
CA ILE A 53 -32.84 20.06 15.91
C ILE A 53 -31.36 20.21 16.27
N THR A 54 -31.00 19.95 17.53
CA THR A 54 -29.60 19.87 17.93
C THR A 54 -28.91 18.77 17.14
N SER A 55 -28.08 19.17 16.17
CA SER A 55 -27.26 18.29 15.36
C SER A 55 -26.38 17.45 16.29
N PRO A 56 -26.40 16.10 16.20
CA PRO A 56 -25.41 15.26 16.87
C PRO A 56 -23.98 15.80 16.71
N LYS A 57 -23.14 15.73 17.76
CA LYS A 57 -21.75 16.26 17.74
C LYS A 57 -20.88 15.74 16.59
N TRP A 58 -21.16 14.54 16.08
CA TRP A 58 -20.45 14.00 14.91
C TRP A 58 -20.75 14.74 13.60
N ILE A 59 -21.77 15.60 13.59
CA ILE A 59 -22.16 16.45 12.46
C ILE A 59 -21.39 17.78 12.49
N SER A 60 -21.06 18.30 13.68
CA SER A 60 -20.28 19.53 13.81
C SER A 60 -18.78 19.32 13.62
N GLU A 61 -18.28 18.11 13.91
CA GLU A 61 -16.86 17.72 13.79
C GLU A 61 -16.75 16.41 12.97
N SER A 62 -17.34 16.41 11.77
CA SER A 62 -17.46 15.20 10.96
C SER A 62 -16.13 14.66 10.47
N ASP A 63 -15.25 15.51 9.94
CA ASP A 63 -13.91 15.11 9.47
C ASP A 63 -13.08 14.49 10.62
N ALA A 64 -13.06 15.12 11.79
CA ALA A 64 -12.36 14.60 12.98
C ALA A 64 -12.95 13.26 13.47
N THR A 65 -14.28 13.12 13.40
CA THR A 65 -14.95 11.86 13.76
C THR A 65 -14.62 10.76 12.76
N ILE A 66 -14.64 11.05 11.46
CA ILE A 66 -14.30 10.12 10.38
C ILE A 66 -12.84 9.68 10.52
N ALA A 67 -11.91 10.62 10.73
CA ALA A 67 -10.50 10.33 10.99
C ALA A 67 -10.31 9.40 12.19
N SER A 68 -10.98 9.69 13.32
CA SER A 68 -10.93 8.84 14.52
C SER A 68 -11.44 7.41 14.28
N VAL A 69 -12.47 7.24 13.45
CA VAL A 69 -12.99 5.91 13.07
C VAL A 69 -11.97 5.19 12.18
N ILE A 70 -11.38 5.88 11.21
CA ILE A 70 -10.34 5.31 10.33
C ILE A 70 -9.13 4.86 11.15
N GLU A 71 -8.63 5.70 12.06
CA GLU A 71 -7.52 5.36 12.97
C GLU A 71 -7.83 4.12 13.79
N TYR A 72 -9.03 4.03 14.34
CA TYR A 72 -9.47 2.85 15.08
C TYR A 72 -9.45 1.58 14.21
N VAL A 73 -9.92 1.66 12.97
CA VAL A 73 -9.89 0.53 12.03
C VAL A 73 -8.45 0.15 11.67
N ILE A 74 -7.56 1.13 11.46
CA ILE A 74 -6.13 0.91 11.22
C ILE A 74 -5.49 0.20 12.41
N GLU A 75 -5.83 0.58 13.64
CA GLU A 75 -5.31 -0.09 14.83
C GLU A 75 -5.85 -1.53 14.95
N MET A 76 -7.13 -1.76 14.66
CA MET A 76 -7.69 -3.12 14.58
C MET A 76 -6.94 -3.99 13.57
N TRP A 77 -6.60 -3.44 12.39
CA TRP A 77 -5.81 -4.15 11.38
C TRP A 77 -4.47 -4.61 11.92
N LYS A 78 -3.73 -3.71 12.59
CA LYS A 78 -2.43 -4.04 13.19
C LYS A 78 -2.57 -5.18 14.19
N GLN A 79 -3.55 -5.12 15.08
CA GLN A 79 -3.82 -6.20 16.05
C GLN A 79 -4.15 -7.52 15.34
N GLY A 80 -4.93 -7.48 14.26
CA GLY A 80 -5.27 -8.67 13.48
C GLY A 80 -4.04 -9.36 12.88
N ILE A 81 -3.12 -8.59 12.30
CA ILE A 81 -1.88 -9.12 11.72
C ILE A 81 -0.95 -9.65 12.80
N ILE A 82 -0.84 -8.98 13.95
CA ILE A 82 -0.02 -9.43 15.08
C ILE A 82 -0.52 -10.79 15.59
N LEU A 83 -1.84 -10.97 15.70
CA LEU A 83 -2.45 -12.19 16.22
C LEU A 83 -2.37 -13.38 15.25
N GLU A 84 -2.64 -13.15 13.97
CA GLU A 84 -2.63 -14.20 12.94
C GLU A 84 -1.22 -14.48 12.40
N GLY A 85 -0.29 -13.56 12.63
CA GLY A 85 1.08 -13.62 12.15
C GLY A 85 1.26 -13.09 10.71
N PRO A 86 2.51 -12.81 10.31
CA PRO A 86 2.84 -12.22 9.02
C PRO A 86 2.58 -13.16 7.83
N SER A 87 2.39 -14.46 8.07
CA SER A 87 2.04 -15.44 7.04
C SER A 87 0.57 -15.38 6.60
N CYS A 88 -0.28 -14.62 7.31
CA CYS A 88 -1.70 -14.47 6.98
C CYS A 88 -1.90 -13.53 5.77
N THR A 89 -1.61 -14.06 4.57
CA THR A 89 -1.72 -13.34 3.29
C THR A 89 -3.12 -12.74 3.05
N LEU A 90 -4.17 -13.39 3.56
CA LEU A 90 -5.54 -12.89 3.47
C LEU A 90 -5.70 -11.51 4.12
N LEU A 91 -5.20 -11.35 5.34
CA LEU A 91 -5.33 -10.10 6.08
C LEU A 91 -4.37 -9.04 5.53
N VAL A 92 -3.15 -9.42 5.15
CA VAL A 92 -2.18 -8.52 4.52
C VAL A 92 -2.75 -7.90 3.25
N LEU A 93 -3.23 -8.74 2.31
CA LEU A 93 -3.85 -8.27 1.07
C LEU A 93 -5.02 -7.33 1.38
N LYS A 94 -5.88 -7.74 2.33
CA LYS A 94 -7.07 -6.97 2.64
C LYS A 94 -6.76 -5.62 3.31
N SER A 95 -5.67 -5.52 4.07
CA SER A 95 -5.18 -4.24 4.60
C SER A 95 -4.76 -3.30 3.48
N ILE A 96 -3.99 -3.79 2.49
CA ILE A 96 -3.55 -2.97 1.36
C ILE A 96 -4.77 -2.45 0.58
N LEU A 97 -5.73 -3.34 0.28
CA LEU A 97 -6.97 -2.96 -0.40
C LEU A 97 -7.81 -1.96 0.41
N PHE A 98 -7.76 -2.03 1.75
CA PHE A 98 -8.39 -1.03 2.61
C PHE A 98 -7.75 0.36 2.42
N TYR A 99 -6.42 0.46 2.46
CA TYR A 99 -5.72 1.73 2.22
C TYR A 99 -5.97 2.29 0.82
N GLN A 100 -5.96 1.44 -0.21
CA GLN A 100 -6.30 1.88 -1.57
C GLN A 100 -7.72 2.43 -1.63
N LYS A 101 -8.70 1.73 -1.03
CA LYS A 101 -10.09 2.20 -1.04
C LYS A 101 -10.25 3.48 -0.23
N LEU A 102 -9.53 3.62 0.87
CA LEU A 102 -9.50 4.82 1.68
C LEU A 102 -8.92 6.01 0.88
N ASN A 103 -7.78 5.83 0.21
CA ASN A 103 -7.18 6.84 -0.66
C ASN A 103 -8.14 7.28 -1.76
N GLN A 104 -8.83 6.32 -2.40
CA GLN A 104 -9.86 6.64 -3.40
C GLN A 104 -10.97 7.52 -2.82
N LEU A 105 -11.45 7.22 -1.61
CA LEU A 105 -12.49 8.02 -0.95
C LEU A 105 -11.97 9.42 -0.60
N ILE A 106 -10.75 9.53 -0.09
CA ILE A 106 -10.10 10.81 0.23
C ILE A 106 -10.00 11.68 -1.02
N ILE A 107 -9.48 11.12 -2.12
CA ILE A 107 -9.32 11.82 -3.40
C ILE A 107 -10.68 12.25 -3.96
N GLN A 108 -11.66 11.34 -3.99
CA GLN A 108 -12.98 11.61 -4.58
C GLN A 108 -13.80 12.62 -3.79
N CYS A 109 -13.63 12.67 -2.47
CA CYS A 109 -14.41 13.53 -1.59
C CYS A 109 -13.66 14.78 -1.11
N GLY A 110 -12.37 14.92 -1.48
CA GLY A 110 -11.51 16.02 -1.03
C GLY A 110 -11.38 16.07 0.49
N LEU A 111 -11.19 14.92 1.14
CA LEU A 111 -11.08 14.87 2.60
C LEU A 111 -9.69 15.37 3.03
N PRO A 112 -9.59 16.25 4.04
CA PRO A 112 -8.30 16.78 4.51
C PRO A 112 -7.62 15.81 5.49
N ILE A 113 -7.57 14.51 5.16
CA ILE A 113 -7.01 13.45 6.01
C ILE A 113 -6.02 12.60 5.21
N PHE A 114 -4.83 12.37 5.76
CA PHE A 114 -3.79 11.56 5.12
C PHE A 114 -3.43 10.37 6.01
N PHE A 115 -3.53 9.14 5.48
CA PHE A 115 -3.13 7.94 6.20
C PHE A 115 -2.15 7.11 5.37
N VAL A 116 -1.01 6.76 5.96
CA VAL A 116 0.02 5.93 5.34
C VAL A 116 -0.11 4.48 5.81
N ILE A 117 0.15 3.56 4.90
CA ILE A 117 0.30 2.15 5.24
C ILE A 117 1.44 1.95 6.25
N HIS A 118 1.16 1.22 7.32
CA HIS A 118 2.15 1.01 8.38
C HIS A 118 3.35 0.20 7.89
N GLN A 119 4.56 0.57 8.31
CA GLN A 119 5.82 -0.06 7.87
C GLN A 119 5.85 -1.58 8.11
N SER A 120 5.34 -2.07 9.24
CA SER A 120 5.31 -3.52 9.51
C SER A 120 4.46 -4.29 8.49
N LEU A 121 3.39 -3.68 7.99
CA LEU A 121 2.51 -4.28 7.00
C LEU A 121 3.15 -4.24 5.60
N SER A 122 3.78 -3.13 5.21
CA SER A 122 4.49 -3.06 3.93
C SER A 122 5.67 -4.04 3.89
N CYS A 123 6.46 -4.15 4.95
CA CYS A 123 7.52 -5.17 5.05
C CYS A 123 6.94 -6.59 4.95
N THR A 124 5.82 -6.86 5.64
CA THR A 124 5.15 -8.16 5.56
C THR A 124 4.68 -8.46 4.13
N ALA A 125 4.14 -7.46 3.44
CA ALA A 125 3.67 -7.58 2.07
C ALA A 125 4.80 -7.92 1.08
N LEU A 126 5.96 -7.26 1.20
CA LEU A 126 7.14 -7.56 0.39
C LEU A 126 7.64 -8.99 0.63
N LEU A 127 7.58 -9.47 1.87
CA LEU A 127 8.06 -10.80 2.25
C LEU A 127 7.04 -11.94 2.03
N ALA A 128 5.78 -11.63 1.72
CA ALA A 128 4.69 -12.59 1.62
C ALA A 128 4.83 -13.61 0.46
N LYS A 129 5.81 -13.43 -0.45
CA LYS A 129 6.03 -14.25 -1.67
C LYS A 129 4.75 -14.44 -2.49
N ASN A 130 3.87 -13.45 -2.47
CA ASN A 130 2.60 -13.47 -3.17
C ASN A 130 2.55 -12.29 -4.16
N HIS A 131 2.52 -12.62 -5.45
CA HIS A 131 2.58 -11.64 -6.53
C HIS A 131 1.38 -10.69 -6.54
N VAL A 132 0.20 -11.14 -6.08
CA VAL A 132 -1.00 -10.29 -5.97
C VAL A 132 -0.79 -9.25 -4.87
N ILE A 133 -0.30 -9.65 -3.70
CA ILE A 133 0.00 -8.73 -2.60
C ILE A 133 1.03 -7.69 -3.03
N LEU A 134 2.09 -8.14 -3.70
CA LEU A 134 3.13 -7.26 -4.19
C LEU A 134 2.57 -6.25 -5.22
N ASN A 135 1.75 -6.73 -6.16
CA ASN A 135 1.08 -5.88 -7.14
C ASN A 135 0.23 -4.80 -6.47
N GLU A 136 -0.61 -5.18 -5.51
CA GLU A 136 -1.47 -4.22 -4.80
C GLU A 136 -0.67 -3.22 -3.96
N LEU A 137 0.46 -3.63 -3.38
CA LEU A 137 1.36 -2.71 -2.68
C LEU A 137 1.93 -1.66 -3.62
N CYS A 138 2.42 -2.07 -4.80
CA CYS A 138 2.93 -1.13 -5.82
C CYS A 138 1.84 -0.16 -6.29
N LEU A 139 0.61 -0.65 -6.54
CA LEU A 139 -0.53 0.21 -6.90
C LEU A 139 -0.87 1.21 -5.78
N LEU A 140 -0.77 0.80 -4.52
CA LEU A 140 -1.00 1.70 -3.39
C LEU A 140 0.07 2.81 -3.32
N ILE A 141 1.34 2.46 -3.52
CA ILE A 141 2.44 3.44 -3.56
C ILE A 141 2.23 4.45 -4.69
N LEU A 142 1.85 3.96 -5.88
CA LEU A 142 1.51 4.83 -7.02
C LEU A 142 0.34 5.77 -6.71
N GLN A 143 -0.72 5.27 -6.07
CA GLN A 143 -1.85 6.13 -5.65
C GLN A 143 -1.40 7.24 -4.71
N TYR A 144 -0.46 6.97 -3.79
CA TYR A 144 0.11 8.02 -2.95
C TYR A 144 0.88 9.06 -3.78
N LYS A 145 1.87 8.62 -4.58
CA LYS A 145 2.78 9.53 -5.29
C LYS A 145 2.09 10.30 -6.44
N GLN A 146 1.21 9.66 -7.19
CA GLN A 146 0.62 10.24 -8.39
C GLN A 146 -0.68 11.01 -8.13
N HIS A 147 -1.36 10.75 -7.01
CA HIS A 147 -2.70 11.31 -6.78
C HIS A 147 -2.83 11.98 -5.42
N LEU A 148 -2.51 11.27 -4.33
CA LEU A 148 -2.78 11.79 -3.00
C LEU A 148 -1.83 12.94 -2.61
N ILE A 149 -0.52 12.77 -2.81
CA ILE A 149 0.47 13.80 -2.51
C ILE A 149 0.24 15.07 -3.35
N PRO A 150 0.08 14.98 -4.69
CA PRO A 150 -0.25 16.16 -5.50
C PRO A 150 -1.55 16.85 -5.09
N LEU A 151 -2.56 16.11 -4.65
CA LEU A 151 -3.81 16.71 -4.14
C LEU A 151 -3.56 17.56 -2.89
N PHE A 152 -2.79 17.04 -1.93
CA PHE A 152 -2.49 17.75 -0.69
C PHE A 152 -1.56 18.95 -0.91
N GLU A 153 -0.64 18.85 -1.88
CA GLU A 153 0.17 19.98 -2.34
C GLU A 153 -0.72 21.09 -2.93
N GLN A 154 -1.65 20.75 -3.83
CA GLN A 154 -2.59 21.71 -4.42
C GLN A 154 -3.51 22.37 -3.38
N GLN A 155 -3.86 21.65 -2.31
CA GLN A 155 -4.68 22.18 -1.21
C GLN A 155 -3.86 22.98 -0.19
N GLY A 156 -2.53 23.02 -0.30
CA GLY A 156 -1.66 23.70 0.65
C GLY A 156 -1.58 22.99 2.02
N LEU A 157 -1.95 21.72 2.09
CA LEU A 157 -1.97 20.91 3.32
C LEU A 157 -0.72 20.05 3.50
N LEU A 158 0.21 20.05 2.52
CA LEU A 158 1.38 19.17 2.55
C LEU A 158 2.25 19.35 3.81
N GLY A 159 2.36 20.58 4.31
CA GLY A 159 3.13 20.87 5.53
C GLY A 159 2.55 20.28 6.81
N GLU A 160 1.25 19.97 6.84
CA GLU A 160 0.61 19.29 7.98
C GLU A 160 0.92 17.78 8.00
N TYR A 161 1.33 17.23 6.86
CA TYR A 161 1.51 15.79 6.62
C TYR A 161 2.93 15.44 6.13
N GLU A 162 3.94 16.24 6.53
CA GLU A 162 5.32 16.06 6.09
C GLU A 162 5.87 14.66 6.45
N LEU A 163 5.58 14.18 7.65
CA LEU A 163 6.02 12.84 8.12
C LEU A 163 5.36 11.71 7.31
N GLU A 164 4.10 11.88 6.95
CA GLU A 164 3.38 10.93 6.10
C GLU A 164 3.97 10.89 4.69
N VAL A 165 4.30 12.06 4.12
CA VAL A 165 4.95 12.18 2.81
C VAL A 165 6.33 11.53 2.84
N GLU A 166 7.16 11.82 3.84
CA GLU A 166 8.46 11.17 4.04
C GLU A 166 8.33 9.64 4.14
N SER A 167 7.32 9.17 4.88
CA SER A 167 7.04 7.74 5.03
C SER A 167 6.68 7.07 3.71
N VAL A 168 5.90 7.75 2.84
CA VAL A 168 5.58 7.26 1.49
C VAL A 168 6.84 7.21 0.63
N MET A 169 7.69 8.25 0.67
CA MET A 169 8.92 8.28 -0.14
C MET A 169 9.89 7.18 0.29
N ALA A 170 10.08 6.99 1.61
CA ALA A 170 10.91 5.92 2.14
C ALA A 170 10.38 4.52 1.78
N LEU A 171 9.04 4.35 1.80
CA LEU A 171 8.39 3.12 1.36
C LEU A 171 8.62 2.86 -0.14
N ALA A 172 8.46 3.88 -0.98
CA ALA A 172 8.69 3.78 -2.43
C ALA A 172 10.13 3.40 -2.73
N ASP A 173 11.11 4.10 -2.16
CA ASP A 173 12.53 3.81 -2.33
C ASP A 173 12.87 2.37 -1.88
N SER A 174 12.45 1.97 -0.68
CA SER A 174 12.70 0.61 -0.17
C SER A 174 12.07 -0.47 -1.06
N THR A 175 10.87 -0.22 -1.57
CA THR A 175 10.15 -1.16 -2.45
C THR A 175 10.83 -1.25 -3.81
N TYR A 176 11.24 -0.11 -4.38
CA TYR A 176 11.98 -0.07 -5.64
C TYR A 176 13.31 -0.80 -5.51
N LYS A 177 14.07 -0.56 -4.45
CA LYS A 177 15.33 -1.26 -4.19
C LYS A 177 15.14 -2.76 -4.05
N TYR A 178 14.12 -3.19 -3.30
CA TYR A 178 13.79 -4.61 -3.16
C TYR A 178 13.44 -5.29 -4.49
N LEU A 179 12.77 -4.57 -5.40
CA LEU A 179 12.28 -5.13 -6.66
C LEU A 179 13.26 -5.00 -7.82
N TRP A 180 14.05 -3.93 -7.86
CA TRP A 180 14.70 -3.46 -9.09
C TRP A 180 16.14 -3.01 -8.90
N GLU A 181 16.62 -2.82 -7.67
CA GLU A 181 18.05 -2.62 -7.46
C GLU A 181 18.78 -3.97 -7.62
N ARG A 182 19.96 -3.95 -8.25
CA ARG A 182 20.77 -5.14 -8.44
C ARG A 182 21.50 -5.47 -7.15
N VAL A 183 21.49 -6.73 -6.73
CA VAL A 183 22.38 -7.20 -5.66
C VAL A 183 23.84 -7.11 -6.15
N GLY A 184 24.60 -6.15 -5.60
CA GLY A 184 26.02 -5.94 -5.89
C GLY A 184 26.30 -4.74 -6.81
N GLY A 185 25.85 -3.55 -6.41
CA GLY A 185 25.97 -2.28 -7.15
C GLY A 185 27.31 -2.04 -7.86
N GLU A 186 27.25 -1.21 -8.91
CA GLU A 186 28.33 -0.68 -9.75
C GLU A 186 29.69 -1.38 -9.63
N ARG A 187 30.13 -2.09 -10.69
CA ARG A 187 31.55 -2.47 -10.82
C ARG A 187 32.39 -1.19 -10.69
N PRO A 188 33.27 -1.07 -9.68
CA PRO A 188 34.23 0.02 -9.65
C PRO A 188 35.09 -0.08 -10.90
N GLU A 189 35.29 1.03 -11.61
CA GLU A 189 36.02 1.11 -12.89
C GLU A 189 37.49 0.64 -12.83
N ASN A 190 37.99 0.21 -11.66
CA ASN A 190 39.37 -0.18 -11.42
C ASN A 190 39.56 -1.60 -10.85
N PHE A 191 38.74 -2.57 -11.24
CA PHE A 191 39.04 -3.98 -10.97
C PHE A 191 39.92 -4.59 -12.05
N HIS A 192 41.24 -4.45 -11.87
CA HIS A 192 42.23 -5.32 -12.50
C HIS A 192 42.50 -6.52 -11.57
N THR A 193 42.07 -7.72 -11.94
CA THR A 193 42.72 -8.95 -11.49
C THR A 193 42.45 -10.14 -12.42
N THR A 194 43.54 -10.57 -13.05
CA THR A 194 43.99 -11.96 -13.27
C THR A 194 42.96 -13.08 -13.34
N GLN A 195 42.98 -13.74 -14.50
CA GLN A 195 42.58 -15.12 -14.80
C GLN A 195 42.49 -16.03 -13.56
N ASP A 196 41.29 -16.27 -13.07
CA ASP A 196 40.66 -17.60 -13.03
C ASP A 196 39.24 -17.50 -12.43
N GLU A 197 38.31 -18.21 -13.07
CA GLU A 197 36.98 -18.61 -12.59
C GLU A 197 36.07 -17.54 -11.94
N PHE A 198 35.27 -16.87 -12.79
CA PHE A 198 33.80 -16.87 -12.75
C PHE A 198 33.34 -15.90 -13.84
N THR A 199 32.85 -16.42 -14.97
CA THR A 199 32.15 -15.60 -15.96
C THR A 199 30.72 -15.34 -15.44
N PRO A 200 30.36 -14.12 -15.03
CA PRO A 200 28.99 -13.81 -14.68
C PRO A 200 28.23 -13.64 -16.00
N SER A 201 27.40 -14.63 -16.35
CA SER A 201 26.40 -14.44 -17.39
C SER A 201 25.38 -13.41 -16.90
N ASP A 202 25.15 -12.37 -17.70
CA ASP A 202 24.11 -11.34 -17.57
C ASP A 202 22.73 -11.97 -17.29
N SER A 203 22.43 -12.25 -16.02
CA SER A 203 21.21 -12.96 -15.62
C SER A 203 20.43 -12.12 -14.62
N ILE A 204 19.60 -11.23 -15.16
CA ILE A 204 18.71 -10.29 -14.46
C ILE A 204 17.86 -11.01 -13.39
N GLY A 205 17.57 -12.30 -13.57
CA GLY A 205 16.84 -13.11 -12.60
C GLY A 205 17.52 -13.23 -11.22
N LEU A 206 18.86 -13.26 -11.12
CA LEU A 206 19.53 -13.35 -9.82
C LEU A 206 19.79 -11.98 -9.18
N GLU A 207 19.68 -10.91 -9.98
CA GLU A 207 20.02 -9.56 -9.55
C GLU A 207 18.86 -8.88 -8.79
N HIS A 208 17.61 -9.31 -9.02
CA HIS A 208 16.39 -8.72 -8.44
C HIS A 208 15.62 -9.72 -7.56
N LEU A 209 16.04 -9.84 -6.29
CA LEU A 209 15.55 -10.85 -5.35
C LEU A 209 14.03 -10.83 -5.14
N GLY A 210 13.39 -9.65 -5.19
CA GLY A 210 11.95 -9.52 -5.02
C GLY A 210 11.13 -10.05 -6.20
N LEU A 211 11.66 -9.95 -7.42
CA LEU A 211 10.98 -10.38 -8.65
C LEU A 211 11.28 -11.83 -9.02
N TYR A 212 12.45 -12.35 -8.63
CA TYR A 212 12.91 -13.67 -9.06
C TYR A 212 11.89 -14.81 -8.83
N PRO A 213 11.22 -14.93 -7.66
CA PRO A 213 10.26 -16.02 -7.47
C PRO A 213 9.09 -15.99 -8.47
N ILE A 214 8.66 -14.80 -8.86
CA ILE A 214 7.56 -14.57 -9.80
C ILE A 214 8.04 -14.86 -11.22
N VAL A 215 9.17 -14.29 -11.60
CA VAL A 215 9.78 -14.47 -12.92
C VAL A 215 10.16 -15.93 -13.16
N ALA A 216 10.70 -16.62 -12.15
CA ALA A 216 11.02 -18.04 -12.25
C ALA A 216 9.75 -18.90 -12.43
N GLY A 217 8.65 -18.56 -11.75
CA GLY A 217 7.36 -19.22 -11.94
C GLY A 217 6.82 -19.03 -13.36
N ILE A 218 6.78 -17.79 -13.84
CA ILE A 218 6.27 -17.47 -15.19
C ILE A 218 7.18 -18.07 -16.28
N ALA A 219 8.49 -17.98 -16.13
CA ALA A 219 9.44 -18.52 -17.10
C ALA A 219 9.32 -20.05 -17.24
N LYS A 220 9.02 -20.76 -16.14
CA LYS A 220 8.72 -22.19 -16.15
C LYS A 220 7.49 -22.51 -16.99
N GLU A 221 6.41 -21.75 -16.84
CA GLU A 221 5.18 -21.89 -17.64
C GLU A 221 5.40 -21.53 -19.12
N LEU A 222 6.28 -20.58 -19.40
CA LEU A 222 6.65 -20.17 -20.76
C LEU A 222 7.74 -21.05 -21.41
N HIS A 223 8.19 -22.13 -20.74
CA HIS A 223 9.32 -22.96 -21.16
C HIS A 223 10.59 -22.18 -21.54
N ARG A 224 10.80 -21.01 -20.92
CA ARG A 224 11.96 -20.15 -21.14
C ARG A 224 12.87 -20.17 -19.91
N ASN A 225 14.17 -19.97 -20.14
CA ASN A 225 15.10 -19.77 -19.04
C ASN A 225 14.95 -18.34 -18.50
N PRO A 226 14.54 -18.14 -17.23
CA PRO A 226 14.39 -16.79 -16.65
C PRO A 226 15.71 -15.99 -16.66
N ARG A 227 16.85 -16.68 -16.76
CA ARG A 227 18.19 -16.08 -16.81
C ARG A 227 18.54 -15.46 -18.17
N GLN A 228 17.74 -15.69 -19.21
CA GLN A 228 18.00 -15.22 -20.57
C GLN A 228 17.05 -14.08 -21.00
N MET A 229 16.12 -13.65 -20.14
CA MET A 229 15.22 -12.53 -20.46
C MET A 229 15.97 -11.21 -20.38
N ASN A 230 15.86 -10.39 -21.42
CA ASN A 230 16.32 -9.00 -21.36
C ASN A 230 15.32 -8.09 -20.62
N LYS A 231 15.71 -6.86 -20.29
CA LYS A 231 14.87 -5.89 -19.55
C LYS A 231 13.50 -5.67 -20.21
N ASN A 232 13.45 -5.53 -21.54
CA ASN A 232 12.19 -5.27 -22.25
C ASN A 232 11.24 -6.46 -22.19
N GLU A 233 11.78 -7.68 -22.34
CA GLU A 233 11.01 -8.91 -22.19
C GLU A 233 10.50 -9.09 -20.77
N LEU A 234 11.34 -8.81 -19.76
CA LEU A 234 10.93 -8.85 -18.36
C LEU A 234 9.79 -7.85 -18.08
N MET A 235 9.93 -6.60 -18.53
CA MET A 235 8.88 -5.59 -18.35
C MET A 235 7.57 -5.97 -19.03
N SER A 236 7.62 -6.53 -20.25
CA SER A 236 6.42 -7.02 -20.94
C SER A 236 5.73 -8.17 -20.19
N VAL A 237 6.50 -9.07 -19.57
CA VAL A 237 5.97 -10.10 -18.68
C VAL A 237 5.34 -9.48 -17.43
N LEU A 238 6.02 -8.56 -16.76
CA LEU A 238 5.48 -7.89 -15.58
C LEU A 238 4.17 -7.14 -15.91
N GLU A 239 4.10 -6.44 -17.03
CA GLU A 239 2.87 -5.77 -17.49
C GLU A 239 1.69 -6.71 -17.68
N SER A 240 1.97 -7.95 -18.11
CA SER A 240 0.93 -8.94 -18.40
C SER A 240 0.40 -9.64 -17.15
N PHE A 241 1.24 -9.81 -16.12
CA PHE A 241 0.91 -10.63 -14.94
C PHE A 241 0.81 -9.85 -13.62
N ILE A 242 1.53 -8.75 -13.48
CA ILE A 242 1.60 -7.89 -12.29
C ILE A 242 1.79 -6.43 -12.71
N SER A 243 0.81 -5.89 -13.44
CA SER A 243 0.89 -4.58 -14.09
C SER A 243 1.24 -3.44 -13.13
N GLY A 244 0.79 -3.49 -11.88
CA GLY A 244 1.10 -2.50 -10.86
C GLY A 244 2.59 -2.46 -10.50
N VAL A 245 3.27 -3.61 -10.50
CA VAL A 245 4.72 -3.67 -10.31
C VAL A 245 5.44 -3.04 -11.49
N ALA A 246 5.02 -3.35 -12.72
CA ALA A 246 5.62 -2.78 -13.93
C ALA A 246 5.44 -1.25 -13.99
N GLU A 247 4.23 -0.77 -13.71
CA GLU A 247 3.92 0.66 -13.68
C GLU A 247 4.74 1.39 -12.61
N PHE A 248 4.88 0.78 -11.43
CA PHE A 248 5.66 1.33 -10.33
C PHE A 248 7.14 1.45 -10.70
N ILE A 249 7.74 0.40 -11.26
CA ILE A 249 9.15 0.42 -11.70
C ILE A 249 9.37 1.54 -12.72
N LYS A 250 8.50 1.65 -13.73
CA LYS A 250 8.59 2.71 -14.75
C LYS A 250 8.50 4.10 -14.12
N TYR A 251 7.56 4.27 -13.18
CA TYR A 251 7.36 5.54 -12.50
C TYR A 251 8.61 5.97 -11.72
N GLU A 252 9.20 5.07 -10.92
CA GLU A 252 10.41 5.37 -10.16
C GLU A 252 11.64 5.59 -11.05
N GLU A 253 11.80 4.84 -12.15
CA GLU A 253 12.87 5.10 -13.12
C GLU A 253 12.76 6.51 -13.73
N HIS A 254 11.55 6.97 -14.03
CA HIS A 254 11.32 8.33 -14.53
C HIS A 254 11.52 9.41 -13.47
N ASP A 255 11.17 9.14 -12.21
CA ASP A 255 11.31 10.07 -11.09
C ASP A 255 12.79 10.29 -10.72
N GLN A 256 13.60 9.22 -10.74
CA GLN A 256 15.05 9.27 -10.52
C GLN A 256 15.79 10.09 -11.59
N LEU A 257 15.28 10.15 -12.83
CA LEU A 257 15.85 10.95 -13.90
C LEU A 257 15.53 12.46 -13.78
N ARG A 258 14.63 12.85 -12.87
CA ARG A 258 14.22 14.25 -12.64
C ARG A 258 14.92 14.91 -11.46
N GLN A 259 15.58 14.12 -10.60
CA GLN A 259 16.38 14.58 -9.46
C GLN A 259 17.83 14.84 -9.88
#